data_AF-A0A9W7XCM0-F1
#
_entry.id   AF-A0A9W7XCM0-F1
#
_cell.length_a   1.000
_cell.length_b   1.000
_cell.length_c   1.000
_cell.angle_alpha   90.00
_cell.angle_beta   90.00
_cell.angle_gamma   90.00
#
_symmetry.space_group_name_H-M   'P 1'
#
loop_
_entity.id
_entity.type
_entity.pdbx_description
1 polymer ?
#
loop_
_entity_poly.entity_id
_entity_poly.type
_entity_poly.pdbx_seq_one_letter_code
_entity_poly.pdbx_strand_id
1 'polypeptide(L)'
;MGRKKETIVYASGTISTSQREGSMGSGVEFASNLDSGTTNVTEHHRPRVSYYMREQAGNFHYGKQHPMKPHRLTLTNHLVLNYGLHKYMDVFEPRRATEEEILEFHAPDYIDFLKRVTPENQNKMQSCFSDFNIGDDCPIFDGMWDFCRIYSGASIEAAHKLISGTADIAVNWMGGLHHAKKYEPSGFCYVNDIVLAIQQLKRYYPRVL
;
A
#
# COMPACT_ATOMS: atom_id res chain seq x y z
N MET A 1 -9.51 42.63 -19.93
CA MET A 1 -8.28 41.94 -19.49
C MET A 1 -8.67 40.54 -19.05
N GLY A 2 -8.62 39.57 -19.97
CA GLY A 2 -9.18 38.23 -19.78
C GLY A 2 -8.27 37.30 -18.98
N ARG A 3 -8.85 36.54 -18.05
CA ARG A 3 -8.18 35.40 -17.39
C ARG A 3 -8.28 34.18 -18.30
N LYS A 4 -7.15 33.68 -18.80
CA LYS A 4 -7.06 32.33 -19.36
C LYS A 4 -7.15 31.32 -18.21
N LYS A 5 -8.12 30.41 -18.30
CA LYS A 5 -8.15 29.15 -17.55
C LYS A 5 -7.35 28.14 -18.35
N GLU A 6 -6.32 27.56 -17.76
CA GLU A 6 -5.67 26.37 -18.32
C GLU A 6 -6.33 25.14 -17.69
N THR A 7 -6.99 24.37 -18.55
CA THR A 7 -7.60 23.07 -18.28
C THR A 7 -6.51 22.02 -18.45
N ILE A 8 -6.24 21.23 -17.41
CA ILE A 8 -5.47 19.98 -17.56
C ILE A 8 -6.47 18.83 -17.48
N VAL A 9 -6.62 18.14 -18.61
CA VAL A 9 -7.44 16.94 -18.78
C VAL A 9 -6.56 15.74 -18.43
N TYR A 10 -6.97 14.93 -17.45
CA TYR A 10 -6.57 13.53 -17.38
C TYR A 10 -7.80 12.67 -17.58
N ALA A 11 -7.84 11.98 -18.72
CA ALA A 11 -8.79 10.95 -19.03
C ALA A 11 -8.26 9.62 -18.46
N SER A 12 -9.01 8.99 -17.55
CA SER A 12 -8.96 7.53 -17.37
C SER A 12 -10.36 7.08 -16.94
N GLY A 13 -10.85 6.07 -17.66
CA GLY A 13 -12.28 5.74 -17.75
C GLY A 13 -12.89 5.22 -16.46
N THR A 14 -13.96 5.88 -16.04
CA THR A 14 -14.97 5.33 -15.15
C THR A 14 -15.82 4.32 -15.93
N ILE A 15 -15.73 3.04 -15.58
CA ILE A 15 -16.78 2.07 -15.96
C ILE A 15 -17.97 2.33 -15.04
N SER A 16 -18.88 3.18 -15.51
CA SER A 16 -20.25 3.26 -15.03
C SER A 16 -21.06 2.18 -15.74
N THR A 17 -21.61 1.24 -14.99
CA THR A 17 -22.74 0.43 -15.45
C THR A 17 -23.88 0.55 -14.46
N SER A 18 -24.67 1.61 -14.65
CA SER A 18 -26.10 1.56 -14.40
C SER A 18 -26.76 0.99 -15.65
N GLN A 19 -27.51 -0.11 -15.50
CA GLN A 19 -28.81 -0.34 -16.15
C GLN A 19 -29.34 -1.72 -15.74
N ARG A 20 -30.52 -1.71 -15.12
CA ARG A 20 -31.39 -2.86 -14.98
C ARG A 20 -32.14 -3.04 -16.29
N GLU A 21 -31.99 -4.17 -16.95
CA GLU A 21 -32.96 -4.69 -17.91
C GLU A 21 -33.19 -6.18 -17.64
N GLY A 22 -34.47 -6.56 -17.56
CA GLY A 22 -34.88 -7.94 -17.43
C GLY A 22 -34.99 -8.61 -18.80
N SER A 23 -34.65 -9.90 -18.86
CA SER A 23 -35.20 -10.78 -19.88
C SER A 23 -35.34 -12.20 -19.31
N MET A 24 -36.48 -12.81 -19.63
CA MET A 24 -36.84 -14.17 -19.27
C MET A 24 -35.95 -15.17 -20.01
N GLY A 25 -35.38 -16.12 -19.28
CA GLY A 25 -34.64 -17.25 -19.83
C GLY A 25 -34.78 -18.46 -18.91
N SER A 26 -35.58 -19.42 -19.36
CA SER A 26 -35.85 -20.72 -18.74
C SER A 26 -34.60 -21.60 -18.65
N GLY A 27 -34.31 -22.19 -17.50
CA GLY A 27 -33.36 -23.30 -17.42
C GLY A 27 -32.80 -23.64 -16.04
N VAL A 28 -33.44 -24.62 -15.40
CA VAL A 28 -32.94 -25.55 -14.37
C VAL A 28 -32.62 -24.96 -12.98
N GLU A 29 -33.62 -25.01 -12.10
CA GLU A 29 -33.45 -24.91 -10.64
C GLU A 29 -32.70 -26.13 -10.10
N PHE A 30 -31.51 -25.91 -9.54
CA PHE A 30 -30.97 -26.81 -8.51
C PHE A 30 -31.47 -26.34 -7.15
N ALA A 31 -32.58 -26.91 -6.70
CA ALA A 31 -33.07 -26.73 -5.34
C ALA A 31 -32.15 -27.48 -4.36
N SER A 32 -31.18 -26.78 -3.77
CA SER A 32 -30.52 -27.25 -2.55
C SER A 32 -31.33 -26.79 -1.34
N ASN A 33 -32.28 -27.62 -0.92
CA ASN A 33 -32.90 -27.52 0.40
C ASN A 33 -31.83 -27.85 1.46
N LEU A 34 -31.14 -26.83 1.93
CA LEU A 34 -30.45 -26.82 3.21
C LEU A 34 -31.18 -25.83 4.11
N ASP A 35 -32.26 -26.30 4.71
CA ASP A 35 -32.83 -25.69 5.91
C ASP A 35 -31.85 -25.95 7.06
N SER A 36 -30.82 -25.11 7.15
CA SER A 36 -30.09 -24.92 8.39
C SER A 36 -30.65 -23.66 9.01
N GLY A 37 -31.27 -23.77 10.19
CA GLY A 37 -31.78 -22.66 10.98
C GLY A 37 -30.68 -21.64 11.34
N THR A 38 -30.31 -20.81 10.37
CA THR A 38 -29.48 -19.63 10.56
C THR A 38 -30.33 -18.64 11.34
N THR A 39 -30.00 -18.47 12.60
CA THR A 39 -30.24 -17.21 13.28
C THR A 39 -29.81 -16.10 12.32
N ASN A 40 -30.75 -15.28 11.86
CA ASN A 40 -30.45 -14.07 11.10
C ASN A 40 -29.70 -13.13 12.05
N VAL A 41 -28.39 -13.35 12.20
CA VAL A 41 -27.48 -12.38 12.78
C VAL A 41 -27.42 -11.27 11.75
N THR A 42 -28.32 -10.30 11.90
CA THR A 42 -28.27 -9.07 11.13
C THR A 42 -26.94 -8.40 11.45
N GLU A 43 -26.10 -8.26 10.43
CA GLU A 43 -24.81 -7.60 10.53
C GLU A 43 -25.04 -6.16 11.03
N HIS A 44 -24.71 -5.92 12.30
CA HIS A 44 -24.99 -4.63 12.95
C HIS A 44 -24.19 -3.46 12.34
N HIS A 45 -23.13 -3.76 11.58
CA HIS A 45 -22.30 -2.78 10.92
C HIS A 45 -21.56 -3.41 9.72
N ARG A 46 -21.68 -2.82 8.53
CA ARG A 46 -20.84 -3.13 7.38
C ARG A 46 -19.68 -2.14 7.32
N PRO A 47 -18.46 -2.54 7.70
CA PRO A 47 -17.32 -1.62 7.69
C PRO A 47 -16.98 -1.21 6.26
N ARG A 48 -16.68 0.08 6.08
CA ARG A 48 -16.09 0.59 4.84
C ARG A 48 -14.61 0.26 4.86
N VAL A 49 -14.19 -0.60 3.93
CA VAL A 49 -12.82 -1.07 3.84
C VAL A 49 -12.14 -0.38 2.67
N SER A 50 -11.02 0.27 2.92
CA SER A 50 -10.11 0.75 1.87
C SER A 50 -8.96 -0.24 1.69
N TYR A 51 -8.64 -0.57 0.45
CA TYR A 51 -7.62 -1.56 0.09
C TYR A 51 -6.59 -0.93 -0.86
N TYR A 52 -5.33 -0.92 -0.46
CA TYR A 52 -4.25 -0.32 -1.25
C TYR A 52 -3.48 -1.41 -1.98
N MET A 53 -3.51 -1.37 -3.30
CA MET A 53 -2.75 -2.29 -4.14
C MET A 53 -2.11 -1.59 -5.32
N ARG A 54 -0.93 -2.07 -5.68
CA ARG A 54 -0.24 -1.69 -6.92
C ARG A 54 0.03 -2.94 -7.73
N GLU A 55 -0.41 -2.95 -8.99
CA GLU A 55 -0.27 -4.10 -9.88
C GLU A 55 1.20 -4.55 -10.00
N GLN A 56 2.11 -3.60 -10.13
CA GLN A 56 3.54 -3.83 -10.30
C GLN A 56 4.32 -3.98 -8.99
N ALA A 57 3.66 -4.12 -7.83
CA ALA A 57 4.35 -4.27 -6.55
C ALA A 57 5.25 -5.52 -6.49
N GLY A 58 4.93 -6.57 -7.25
CA GLY A 58 5.73 -7.78 -7.32
C GLY A 58 7.00 -7.70 -8.16
N ASN A 59 7.22 -6.59 -8.88
CA ASN A 59 8.37 -6.44 -9.77
C ASN A 59 9.65 -6.03 -9.02
N PHE A 60 9.53 -5.55 -7.78
CA PHE A 60 10.68 -5.28 -6.93
C PHE A 60 11.37 -6.57 -6.50
N HIS A 61 12.69 -6.61 -6.58
CA HIS A 61 13.45 -7.83 -6.40
C HIS A 61 14.71 -7.60 -5.56
N TYR A 62 14.66 -8.01 -4.29
CA TYR A 62 15.74 -7.82 -3.30
C TYR A 62 17.04 -8.54 -3.66
N GLY A 63 16.98 -9.56 -4.52
CA GLY A 63 18.14 -10.37 -4.88
C GLY A 63 17.75 -11.82 -5.08
N LYS A 64 18.54 -12.54 -5.89
CA LYS A 64 18.19 -13.90 -6.34
C LYS A 64 17.97 -14.85 -5.16
N GLN A 65 18.89 -14.82 -4.20
CA GLN A 65 18.87 -15.68 -3.02
C GLN A 65 18.18 -15.05 -1.80
N HIS A 66 17.73 -13.80 -1.90
CA HIS A 66 17.16 -13.08 -0.78
C HIS A 66 15.74 -13.58 -0.41
N PRO A 67 15.40 -13.81 0.87
CA PRO A 67 14.13 -14.41 1.26
C PRO A 67 12.92 -13.47 1.12
N MET A 68 13.11 -12.14 1.24
CA MET A 68 12.04 -11.18 0.97
C MET A 68 11.69 -11.19 -0.52
N LYS A 69 10.48 -11.67 -0.85
CA LYS A 69 9.94 -11.71 -2.20
C LYS A 69 8.69 -10.82 -2.31
N PRO A 70 8.81 -9.56 -2.78
CA PRO A 70 7.66 -8.69 -3.03
C PRO A 70 6.59 -9.29 -3.95
N HIS A 71 6.95 -10.28 -4.77
CA HIS A 71 6.00 -11.08 -5.58
C HIS A 71 4.83 -11.67 -4.77
N ARG A 72 5.00 -11.91 -3.46
CA ARG A 72 3.90 -12.33 -2.57
C ARG A 72 2.71 -11.37 -2.61
N LEU A 73 2.95 -10.07 -2.86
CA LEU A 73 1.93 -9.03 -2.96
C LEU A 73 1.06 -9.22 -4.22
N THR A 74 1.68 -9.56 -5.34
CA THR A 74 0.97 -9.90 -6.58
C THR A 74 0.08 -11.12 -6.39
N LEU A 75 0.58 -12.16 -5.71
CA LEU A 75 -0.21 -13.35 -5.39
C LEU A 75 -1.43 -13.00 -4.52
N THR A 76 -1.23 -12.23 -3.44
CA THR A 76 -2.33 -11.78 -2.58
C THR A 76 -3.37 -10.94 -3.35
N ASN A 77 -2.93 -9.99 -4.17
CA ASN A 77 -3.82 -9.16 -4.98
C ASN A 77 -4.65 -10.01 -5.95
N HIS A 78 -4.02 -11.00 -6.61
CA HIS A 78 -4.73 -11.91 -7.49
C HIS A 78 -5.78 -12.74 -6.74
N LEU A 79 -5.50 -13.19 -5.52
CA LEU A 79 -6.49 -13.89 -4.70
C LEU A 79 -7.65 -12.97 -4.32
N VAL A 80 -7.37 -11.74 -3.87
CA VAL A 80 -8.39 -10.73 -3.54
C VAL A 80 -9.30 -10.44 -4.75
N LEU A 81 -8.73 -10.37 -5.95
CA LEU A 81 -9.48 -10.16 -7.18
C LEU A 81 -10.32 -11.39 -7.55
N ASN A 82 -9.72 -12.59 -7.59
CA ASN A 82 -10.39 -13.81 -8.05
C ASN A 82 -11.45 -14.33 -7.08
N TYR A 83 -11.30 -14.11 -5.76
CA TYR A 83 -12.37 -14.37 -4.79
C TYR A 83 -13.47 -13.30 -4.79
N GLY A 84 -13.35 -12.24 -5.60
CA GLY A 84 -14.34 -11.17 -5.64
C GLY A 84 -14.34 -10.25 -4.42
N LEU A 85 -13.34 -10.35 -3.53
CA LEU A 85 -13.28 -9.57 -2.29
C LEU A 85 -13.19 -8.06 -2.55
N HIS A 86 -12.51 -7.66 -3.62
CA HIS A 86 -12.45 -6.28 -4.08
C HIS A 86 -13.83 -5.64 -4.34
N LYS A 87 -14.89 -6.42 -4.57
CA LYS A 87 -16.25 -5.89 -4.76
C LYS A 87 -16.88 -5.37 -3.46
N TYR A 88 -16.27 -5.70 -2.32
CA TYR A 88 -16.71 -5.31 -0.98
C TYR A 88 -15.79 -4.25 -0.34
N MET A 89 -14.83 -3.71 -1.10
CA MET A 89 -13.83 -2.75 -0.63
C MET A 89 -13.61 -1.66 -1.67
N ASP A 90 -13.23 -0.46 -1.22
CA ASP A 90 -12.74 0.60 -2.10
C ASP A 90 -11.26 0.37 -2.41
N VAL A 91 -10.94 0.08 -3.66
CA VAL A 91 -9.58 -0.23 -4.10
C VAL A 91 -8.87 1.04 -4.58
N PHE A 92 -7.69 1.31 -4.03
CA PHE A 92 -6.88 2.48 -4.35
C PHE A 92 -5.50 2.05 -4.86
N GLU A 93 -5.02 2.75 -5.90
CA GLU A 93 -3.60 2.73 -6.23
C GLU A 93 -2.86 3.69 -5.30
N PRO A 94 -1.84 3.23 -4.58
CA PRO A 94 -1.13 4.05 -3.61
C PRO A 94 -0.27 5.12 -4.30
N ARG A 95 -0.28 6.33 -3.76
CA ARG A 95 0.69 7.34 -4.18
C ARG A 95 2.08 7.03 -3.62
N ARG A 96 3.07 7.74 -4.15
CA ARG A 96 4.40 7.80 -3.54
C ARG A 96 4.39 8.77 -2.37
N ALA A 97 4.90 8.36 -1.22
CA ALA A 97 5.20 9.27 -0.12
C ALA A 97 6.15 10.38 -0.60
N THR A 98 5.93 11.60 -0.14
CA THR A 98 6.88 12.68 -0.37
C THR A 98 8.09 12.50 0.54
N GLU A 99 9.18 13.19 0.23
CA GLU A 99 10.36 13.13 1.08
C GLU A 99 10.10 13.77 2.44
N GLU A 100 9.35 14.88 2.46
CA GLU A 100 8.96 15.59 3.68
C GLU A 100 8.19 14.68 4.63
N GLU A 101 7.30 13.84 4.10
CA GLU A 101 6.55 12.86 4.90
C GLU A 101 7.47 11.80 5.52
N ILE A 102 8.44 11.29 4.75
CA ILE A 102 9.38 10.26 5.25
C ILE A 102 10.32 10.86 6.30
N LEU A 103 10.73 12.12 6.12
CA LEU A 103 11.57 12.88 7.05
C LEU A 103 10.87 13.24 8.37
N GLU A 104 9.55 13.05 8.50
CA GLU A 104 8.87 13.20 9.79
C GLU A 104 9.41 12.20 10.84
N PHE A 105 9.99 11.08 10.43
CA PHE A 105 10.63 10.13 11.33
C PHE A 105 12.11 9.96 11.04
N HIS A 106 12.47 9.72 9.78
CA HIS A 106 13.82 9.32 9.38
C HIS A 106 14.77 10.50 9.30
N ALA A 107 16.05 10.22 9.50
CA ALA A 107 17.09 11.23 9.44
C ALA A 107 17.37 11.70 7.99
N PRO A 108 17.61 13.00 7.75
CA PRO A 108 17.83 13.54 6.41
C PRO A 108 19.00 12.91 5.66
N ASP A 109 20.11 12.65 6.35
CA ASP A 109 21.31 12.01 5.82
C ASP A 109 21.03 10.56 5.37
N TYR A 110 20.28 9.81 6.17
CA TYR A 110 19.86 8.46 5.84
C TYR A 110 18.94 8.42 4.61
N ILE A 111 17.95 9.32 4.53
CA ILE A 111 17.06 9.40 3.37
C ILE A 111 17.79 9.86 2.11
N ASP A 112 18.70 10.83 2.23
CA ASP A 112 19.54 11.26 1.11
C ASP A 112 20.46 10.12 0.62
N PHE A 113 20.93 9.25 1.52
CA PHE A 113 21.63 8.03 1.15
C PHE A 113 20.72 7.07 0.37
N LEU A 114 19.55 6.71 0.90
CA LEU A 114 18.60 5.79 0.23
C LEU A 114 18.16 6.28 -1.16
N LYS A 115 18.01 7.59 -1.32
CA LYS A 115 17.66 8.23 -2.60
C LYS A 115 18.74 8.08 -3.66
N ARG A 116 20.01 8.17 -3.25
CA ARG A 116 21.16 8.23 -4.16
C ARG A 116 21.71 6.86 -4.49
N VAL A 117 21.65 5.92 -3.57
CA VAL A 117 22.28 4.61 -3.75
C VAL A 117 21.53 3.77 -4.79
N THR A 118 22.26 3.24 -5.76
CA THR A 118 21.75 2.36 -6.83
C THR A 118 22.70 1.18 -7.03
N PRO A 119 22.24 0.08 -7.65
CA PRO A 119 23.12 -1.05 -7.96
C PRO A 119 24.37 -0.67 -8.77
N GLU A 120 24.31 0.37 -9.59
CA GLU A 120 25.41 0.84 -10.45
C GLU A 120 26.45 1.65 -9.67
N ASN A 121 26.04 2.42 -8.66
CA ASN A 121 26.93 3.31 -7.92
C ASN A 121 27.34 2.77 -6.54
N GLN A 122 26.76 1.65 -6.09
CA GLN A 122 26.97 1.06 -4.77
C GLN A 122 28.46 0.89 -4.41
N ASN A 123 29.31 0.50 -5.37
CA ASN A 123 30.75 0.33 -5.16
C ASN A 123 31.48 1.65 -4.84
N LYS A 124 30.97 2.79 -5.35
CA LYS A 124 31.52 4.12 -5.07
C LYS A 124 31.06 4.66 -3.71
N MET A 125 29.99 4.08 -3.15
CA MET A 125 29.37 4.52 -1.89
C MET A 125 29.64 3.55 -0.73
N GLN A 126 30.55 2.58 -0.90
CA GLN A 126 30.87 1.57 0.12
C GLN A 126 31.26 2.15 1.47
N SER A 127 31.91 3.33 1.49
CA SER A 127 32.28 4.01 2.74
C SER A 127 31.07 4.33 3.61
N CYS A 128 29.89 4.54 3.00
CA CYS A 128 28.66 4.86 3.73
C CYS A 128 27.93 3.60 4.24
N PHE A 129 28.36 2.39 3.87
CA PHE A 129 27.60 1.17 4.19
C PHE A 129 27.70 0.84 5.68
N SER A 130 28.86 1.05 6.28
CA SER A 130 29.05 0.93 7.73
C SER A 130 28.25 1.97 8.50
N ASP A 131 28.12 3.17 7.95
CA ASP A 131 27.47 4.30 8.63
C ASP A 131 25.95 4.11 8.71
N PHE A 132 25.36 3.45 7.71
CA PHE A 132 23.91 3.23 7.60
C PHE A 132 23.49 1.77 7.69
N ASN A 133 24.35 0.83 8.10
CA ASN A 133 24.02 -0.59 8.23
C ASN A 133 23.31 -1.19 6.99
N ILE A 134 23.77 -0.85 5.78
CA ILE A 134 23.19 -1.38 4.54
C ILE A 134 24.08 -2.49 3.96
N GLY A 135 23.47 -3.52 3.36
CA GLY A 135 24.21 -4.64 2.81
C GLY A 135 23.52 -5.99 3.05
N ASP A 136 24.11 -6.80 3.93
CA ASP A 136 23.83 -8.23 4.11
C ASP A 136 22.33 -8.59 4.09
N ASP A 137 21.59 -8.15 5.11
CA ASP A 137 20.14 -8.36 5.19
C ASP A 137 19.34 -7.30 4.42
N CYS A 138 19.89 -6.12 4.18
CA CYS A 138 19.21 -5.03 3.48
C CYS A 138 19.95 -4.68 2.18
N PRO A 139 19.79 -5.48 1.11
CA PRO A 139 20.54 -5.31 -0.13
C PRO A 139 20.12 -4.05 -0.89
N ILE A 140 21.02 -3.52 -1.73
CA ILE A 140 20.67 -2.48 -2.68
C ILE A 140 20.11 -3.14 -3.94
N PHE A 141 18.93 -2.74 -4.37
CA PHE A 141 18.27 -3.29 -5.56
C PHE A 141 17.63 -2.20 -6.42
N ASP A 142 17.32 -2.54 -7.67
CA ASP A 142 16.72 -1.60 -8.61
C ASP A 142 15.32 -1.14 -8.15
N GLY A 143 15.08 0.17 -8.19
CA GLY A 143 13.84 0.78 -7.71
C GLY A 143 13.64 0.74 -6.18
N MET A 144 14.67 0.45 -5.38
CA MET A 144 14.57 0.38 -3.91
C MET A 144 13.93 1.63 -3.29
N TRP A 145 14.36 2.82 -3.69
CA TRP A 145 13.77 4.06 -3.20
C TRP A 145 12.30 4.21 -3.61
N ASP A 146 11.95 3.82 -4.84
CA ASP A 146 10.57 3.86 -5.32
C ASP A 146 9.67 2.93 -4.50
N PHE A 147 10.15 1.72 -4.20
CA PHE A 147 9.47 0.76 -3.34
C PHE A 147 9.19 1.37 -1.96
N CYS A 148 10.20 2.01 -1.36
CA CYS A 148 10.08 2.71 -0.07
C CYS A 148 8.96 3.74 -0.05
N ARG A 149 8.90 4.56 -1.09
CA ARG A 149 7.88 5.60 -1.21
C ARG A 149 6.49 5.03 -1.44
N ILE A 150 6.35 3.94 -2.20
CA ILE A 150 5.05 3.33 -2.51
C ILE A 150 4.40 2.75 -1.25
N TYR A 151 5.10 1.88 -0.50
CA TYR A 151 4.48 1.26 0.67
C TYR A 151 4.25 2.27 1.79
N SER A 152 5.10 3.29 1.90
CA SER A 152 4.96 4.36 2.90
C SER A 152 3.80 5.29 2.56
N GLY A 153 3.64 5.63 1.28
CA GLY A 153 2.51 6.45 0.80
C GLY A 153 1.18 5.77 1.07
N ALA A 154 1.09 4.46 0.80
CA ALA A 154 -0.08 3.66 1.11
C ALA A 154 -0.46 3.69 2.60
N SER A 155 0.51 3.53 3.51
CA SER A 155 0.25 3.56 4.97
C SER A 155 -0.16 4.95 5.47
N ILE A 156 0.41 6.02 4.90
CA ILE A 156 0.02 7.41 5.21
C ILE A 156 -1.40 7.71 4.72
N GLU A 157 -1.72 7.33 3.48
CA GLU A 157 -3.07 7.50 2.91
C GLU A 157 -4.10 6.68 3.69
N ALA A 158 -3.75 5.45 4.07
CA ALA A 158 -4.57 4.61 4.95
C ALA A 158 -4.89 5.33 6.28
N ALA A 159 -3.89 5.94 6.92
CA ALA A 159 -4.10 6.73 8.13
C ALA A 159 -5.04 7.93 7.87
N HIS A 160 -4.88 8.64 6.75
CA HIS A 160 -5.77 9.76 6.39
C HIS A 160 -7.21 9.32 6.12
N LYS A 161 -7.44 8.13 5.55
CA LYS A 161 -8.79 7.56 5.38
C LYS A 161 -9.47 7.28 6.72
N LEU A 162 -8.72 6.75 7.68
CA LEU A 162 -9.21 6.52 9.05
C LEU A 162 -9.54 7.84 9.75
N ILE A 163 -8.61 8.81 9.71
CA ILE A 163 -8.78 10.14 10.32
C ILE A 163 -10.00 10.89 9.76
N SER A 164 -10.17 10.87 8.44
CA SER A 164 -11.29 11.54 7.77
C SER A 164 -12.62 10.82 7.97
N GLY A 165 -12.61 9.63 8.57
CA GLY A 165 -13.80 8.79 8.69
C GLY A 165 -14.35 8.39 7.33
N THR A 166 -13.52 8.29 6.29
CA THR A 166 -13.93 7.80 4.96
C THR A 166 -13.71 6.30 4.80
N ALA A 167 -12.94 5.68 5.70
CA ALA A 167 -12.87 4.24 5.90
C ALA A 167 -12.92 3.90 7.39
N ASP A 168 -13.46 2.73 7.71
CA ASP A 168 -13.44 2.16 9.06
C ASP A 168 -12.25 1.19 9.21
N ILE A 169 -11.84 0.57 8.10
CA ILE A 169 -10.69 -0.32 7.99
C ILE A 169 -9.86 0.10 6.77
N ALA A 170 -8.54 0.16 6.92
CA ALA A 170 -7.62 0.44 5.82
C ALA A 170 -6.54 -0.63 5.76
N VAL A 171 -6.35 -1.23 4.58
CA VAL A 171 -5.50 -2.41 4.38
C VAL A 171 -4.39 -2.08 3.38
N ASN A 172 -3.13 -2.17 3.84
CA ASN A 172 -1.93 -2.07 3.02
C ASN A 172 -1.03 -3.28 3.27
N TRP A 173 -1.06 -4.29 2.37
CA TRP A 173 -0.22 -5.48 2.51
C TRP A 173 1.24 -5.28 2.12
N MET A 174 1.57 -4.17 1.44
CA MET A 174 2.95 -3.86 1.04
C MET A 174 3.76 -3.29 2.21
N GLY A 175 3.09 -2.64 3.15
CA GLY A 175 3.67 -2.04 4.35
C GLY A 175 3.86 -3.04 5.49
N GLY A 176 3.92 -2.51 6.71
CA GLY A 176 4.21 -3.31 7.91
C GLY A 176 5.71 -3.57 8.11
N LEU A 177 6.56 -2.69 7.60
CA LEU A 177 8.02 -2.83 7.62
C LEU A 177 8.58 -2.28 8.93
N HIS A 178 8.36 -3.04 9.99
CA HIS A 178 8.54 -2.62 11.39
C HIS A 178 9.99 -2.57 11.91
N HIS A 179 10.96 -3.14 11.19
CA HIS A 179 12.34 -3.24 11.68
C HIS A 179 13.16 -1.99 11.41
N ALA A 180 12.77 -1.18 10.42
CA ALA A 180 13.47 0.05 10.03
C ALA A 180 13.58 1.02 11.22
N LYS A 181 14.80 1.53 11.44
CA LYS A 181 15.11 2.51 12.49
C LYS A 181 15.14 3.91 11.88
N LYS A 182 15.41 4.91 12.72
CA LYS A 182 15.47 6.32 12.30
C LYS A 182 16.66 6.63 11.39
N TYR A 183 17.77 5.91 11.55
CA TYR A 183 19.05 6.19 10.88
C TYR A 183 19.56 5.01 10.05
N GLU A 184 18.88 3.86 10.05
CA GLU A 184 19.39 2.63 9.43
C GLU A 184 18.25 1.67 9.03
N PRO A 185 18.46 0.86 7.98
CA PRO A 185 17.61 -0.26 7.66
C PRO A 185 17.95 -1.44 8.57
N SER A 186 17.00 -2.37 8.70
CA SER A 186 17.20 -3.61 9.43
C SER A 186 16.14 -4.61 9.02
N GLY A 187 16.48 -5.90 8.93
CA GLY A 187 15.52 -6.98 8.72
C GLY A 187 14.62 -6.75 7.50
N PHE A 188 15.24 -6.42 6.36
CA PHE A 188 14.57 -6.15 5.07
C PHE A 188 13.79 -4.82 5.01
N CYS A 189 13.80 -4.03 6.09
CA CYS A 189 13.00 -2.81 6.22
C CYS A 189 13.88 -1.56 6.11
N TYR A 190 13.59 -0.68 5.15
CA TYR A 190 14.36 0.56 4.94
C TYR A 190 13.65 1.79 5.50
N VAL A 191 12.34 1.95 5.23
CA VAL A 191 11.51 3.02 5.78
C VAL A 191 10.43 2.40 6.66
N ASN A 192 10.30 2.90 7.88
CA ASN A 192 9.26 2.47 8.82
C ASN A 192 7.92 3.14 8.53
N ASP A 193 7.12 2.55 7.65
CA ASP A 193 5.81 3.07 7.26
C ASP A 193 4.79 3.08 8.41
N ILE A 194 4.94 2.17 9.38
CA ILE A 194 4.10 2.08 10.57
C ILE A 194 4.27 3.33 11.42
N VAL A 195 5.51 3.73 11.71
CA VAL A 195 5.78 4.94 12.50
C VAL A 195 5.23 6.17 11.78
N LEU A 196 5.41 6.27 10.46
CA LEU A 196 4.85 7.38 9.68
C LEU A 196 3.32 7.43 9.78
N ALA A 197 2.63 6.31 9.60
CA ALA A 197 1.18 6.23 9.74
C ALA A 197 0.70 6.59 11.16
N ILE A 198 1.36 6.07 12.20
CA ILE A 198 1.05 6.37 13.60
C ILE A 198 1.24 7.86 13.89
N GLN A 199 2.29 8.49 13.36
CA GLN A 199 2.49 9.94 13.52
C GLN A 199 1.32 10.74 12.94
N GLN A 200 0.74 10.32 11.81
CA GLN A 200 -0.47 10.94 11.27
C GLN A 200 -1.67 10.73 12.19
N LEU A 201 -1.90 9.48 12.66
CA LEU A 201 -3.00 9.15 13.57
C LEU A 201 -2.93 9.93 14.88
N LYS A 202 -1.74 10.09 15.46
CA LYS A 202 -1.51 10.81 16.72
C LYS A 202 -1.81 12.31 16.65
N ARG A 203 -1.94 12.90 15.45
CA ARG A 203 -2.40 14.30 15.32
C ARG A 203 -3.88 14.46 15.68
N TYR A 204 -4.65 13.36 15.66
CA TYR A 204 -6.10 13.37 15.88
C TYR A 204 -6.54 12.48 17.05
N TYR A 205 -5.85 11.36 17.27
CA TYR A 205 -6.19 10.40 18.32
C TYR A 205 -5.20 10.51 19.50
N PRO A 206 -5.70 10.73 20.74
CA PRO A 206 -4.83 10.80 21.92
C PRO A 206 -4.05 9.52 22.20
N ARG A 207 -4.57 8.36 21.76
CA ARG A 207 -3.97 7.04 21.93
C ARG A 207 -4.13 6.25 20.64
N VAL A 208 -3.07 5.57 20.23
CA VAL A 208 -3.02 4.66 19.08
C VAL A 208 -2.42 3.35 19.63
N LEU A 209 -3.07 2.22 19.34
CA LEU A 209 -2.62 0.87 19.72
C LEU A 209 -2.12 0.14 18.47
#